data_AF-A0A2W5QHH1-F1
#
_entry.id   AF-A0A2W5QHH1-F1
#
_cell.length_a   1.000
_cell.length_b   1.000
_cell.length_c   1.000
_cell.angle_alpha   90.00
_cell.angle_beta   90.00
_cell.angle_gamma   90.00
#
_symmetry.space_group_name_H-M   'P 1'
#
loop_
_entity.id
_entity.type
_entity.pdbx_description
1 polymer ?
#
loop_
_entity_poly.entity_id
_entity_poly.type
_entity_poly.pdbx_seq_one_letter_code
_entity_poly.pdbx_strand_id
1 'polypeptide(L)'
;MTVAKDLIQLGRLVAAQHGWAEAKAFKAYEMTDADKARLAGCVVEILKVFPRDAEWSASMAAWLSAALAVQLERRLSAPVHVVTGVLSVEGLPVCGSREGAEEPVMDGEAFRGSGHVWVMVGPFVVDVAMFRAAVSARCPADLARHVHSVFGQDKGVYVDHWRRTRQSGLGYEPQYVLSRDEVTRLMGGAYRLIAPE
;
A
#
# COMPACT_ATOMS: atom_id res chain seq x y z
N MET A 1 -11.50 -7.32 16.40
CA MET A 1 -10.46 -6.48 17.06
C MET A 1 -10.82 -5.01 16.88
N THR A 2 -10.60 -4.17 17.89
CA THR A 2 -11.00 -2.74 17.84
C THR A 2 -9.97 -1.91 17.08
N VAL A 3 -10.46 -0.99 16.26
CA VAL A 3 -9.67 -0.08 15.42
C VAL A 3 -8.55 0.68 16.16
N ALA A 4 -8.74 0.95 17.45
CA ALA A 4 -7.73 1.60 18.29
C ALA A 4 -6.53 0.69 18.59
N LYS A 5 -6.73 -0.63 18.72
CA LYS A 5 -5.64 -1.60 18.90
C LYS A 5 -4.78 -1.71 17.64
N ASP A 6 -5.42 -1.66 16.48
CA ASP A 6 -4.75 -1.80 15.17
C ASP A 6 -3.79 -0.63 14.90
N LEU A 7 -4.20 0.62 15.21
CA LEU A 7 -3.34 1.80 15.06
C LEU A 7 -2.15 1.82 16.05
N ILE A 8 -2.33 1.25 17.24
CA ILE A 8 -1.24 1.06 18.20
C ILE A 8 -0.24 0.03 17.66
N GLN A 9 -0.72 -1.08 17.11
CA GLN A 9 0.12 -2.11 16.51
C GLN A 9 0.93 -1.56 15.33
N LEU A 10 0.30 -0.87 14.38
CA LEU A 10 1.04 -0.26 13.27
C LEU A 10 2.05 0.78 13.77
N GLY A 11 1.70 1.60 14.76
CA GLY A 11 2.65 2.52 15.37
C GLY A 11 3.86 1.82 16.00
N ARG A 12 3.70 0.58 16.50
CA ARG A 12 4.82 -0.24 16.97
C ARG A 12 5.67 -0.76 15.82
N LEU A 13 5.05 -1.19 14.71
CA LEU A 13 5.78 -1.61 13.51
C LEU A 13 6.59 -0.45 12.92
N VAL A 14 5.99 0.75 12.81
CA VAL A 14 6.70 1.96 12.39
C VAL A 14 7.84 2.29 13.36
N ALA A 15 7.61 2.21 14.68
CA ALA A 15 8.65 2.47 15.66
C ALA A 15 9.80 1.45 15.58
N ALA A 16 9.51 0.18 15.31
CA ALA A 16 10.50 -0.87 15.16
C ALA A 16 11.42 -0.60 13.96
N GLN A 17 10.86 -0.12 12.84
CA GLN A 17 11.61 0.05 11.60
C GLN A 17 12.22 1.45 11.39
N HIS A 18 11.52 2.49 11.83
CA HIS A 18 11.85 3.91 11.57
C HIS A 18 12.03 4.75 12.84
N GLY A 19 11.83 4.15 14.02
CA GLY A 19 12.03 4.81 15.31
C GLY A 19 10.80 5.54 15.86
N TRP A 20 10.89 5.89 17.15
CA TRP A 20 9.76 6.44 17.92
C TRP A 20 9.31 7.84 17.45
N ALA A 21 10.24 8.66 16.99
CA ALA A 21 9.92 10.00 16.48
C ALA A 21 9.00 9.90 15.25
N GLU A 22 9.32 8.99 14.33
CA GLU A 22 8.53 8.72 13.13
C GLU A 22 7.14 8.17 13.51
N ALA A 23 7.08 7.19 14.42
CA ALA A 23 5.81 6.63 14.87
C ALA A 23 4.90 7.68 15.56
N LYS A 24 5.47 8.68 16.21
CA LYS A 24 4.73 9.79 16.81
C LYS A 24 4.19 10.73 15.71
N ALA A 25 5.04 11.12 14.75
CA ALA A 25 4.63 11.94 13.62
C ALA A 25 3.52 11.24 12.80
N PHE A 26 3.68 9.94 12.56
CA PHE A 26 2.73 9.08 11.87
C PHE A 26 1.33 9.17 12.46
N LYS A 27 1.20 9.05 13.79
CA LYS A 27 -0.10 9.08 14.48
C LYS A 27 -0.72 10.47 14.53
N ALA A 28 0.09 11.53 14.49
CA ALA A 28 -0.36 12.91 14.62
C ALA A 28 -0.73 13.56 13.28
N TYR A 29 -0.37 12.91 12.16
CA TYR A 29 -0.60 13.45 10.84
C TYR A 29 -2.10 13.49 10.48
N GLU A 30 -2.53 14.63 9.95
CA GLU A 30 -3.85 14.85 9.37
C GLU A 30 -3.68 15.27 7.91
N MET A 31 -4.47 14.68 7.02
CA MET A 31 -4.36 14.94 5.59
C MET A 31 -5.17 16.18 5.20
N THR A 32 -4.47 17.26 4.86
CA THR A 32 -5.10 18.49 4.38
C THR A 32 -5.63 18.34 2.96
N ASP A 33 -6.50 19.26 2.51
CA ASP A 33 -6.97 19.26 1.12
C ASP A 33 -5.83 19.51 0.11
N ALA A 34 -4.82 20.29 0.50
CA ALA A 34 -3.61 20.47 -0.29
C ALA A 34 -2.84 19.15 -0.45
N ASP A 35 -2.75 18.35 0.61
CA ASP A 35 -2.08 17.05 0.56
C ASP A 35 -2.86 16.05 -0.30
N LYS A 36 -4.20 16.05 -0.21
CA LYS A 36 -5.06 15.24 -1.10
C LYS A 36 -4.82 15.57 -2.57
N ALA A 37 -4.75 16.85 -2.91
CA ALA A 37 -4.50 17.29 -4.28
C ALA A 37 -3.11 16.86 -4.78
N ARG A 38 -2.07 17.00 -3.95
CA ARG A 38 -0.71 16.54 -4.26
C ARG A 38 -0.65 15.02 -4.42
N LEU A 39 -1.28 14.27 -3.52
CA LEU A 39 -1.37 12.81 -3.58
C LEU A 39 -2.04 12.36 -4.88
N ALA A 40 -3.18 12.95 -5.23
CA ALA A 40 -3.88 12.64 -6.47
C ALA A 40 -2.99 12.89 -7.69
N GLY A 41 -2.24 14.00 -7.69
CA GLY A 41 -1.24 14.30 -8.72
C GLY A 41 -0.15 13.22 -8.82
N CYS A 42 0.43 12.79 -7.69
CA CYS A 42 1.42 11.71 -7.67
C CYS A 42 0.87 10.40 -8.25
N VAL A 43 -0.34 10.02 -7.84
CA VAL A 43 -1.00 8.80 -8.34
C VAL A 43 -1.17 8.86 -9.85
N VAL A 44 -1.65 9.99 -10.39
CA VAL A 44 -1.83 10.16 -11.84
C VAL A 44 -0.49 10.05 -12.56
N GLU A 45 0.58 10.63 -12.03
CA GLU A 45 1.92 10.55 -12.62
C GLU A 45 2.46 9.11 -12.63
N ILE A 46 2.36 8.38 -11.51
CA ILE A 46 2.75 6.96 -11.44
C ILE A 46 1.95 6.11 -12.42
N LEU A 47 0.62 6.24 -12.43
CA LEU A 47 -0.25 5.41 -13.26
C LEU A 47 -0.07 5.66 -14.77
N LYS A 48 0.47 6.81 -15.17
CA LYS A 48 0.82 7.11 -16.56
C LYS A 48 2.05 6.34 -17.05
N VAL A 49 3.02 6.08 -16.18
CA VAL A 49 4.30 5.47 -16.55
C VAL A 49 4.36 3.98 -16.27
N PHE A 50 3.58 3.48 -15.30
CA PHE A 50 3.53 2.04 -15.01
C PHE A 50 2.72 1.28 -16.05
N PRO A 51 3.27 0.21 -16.66
CA PRO A 51 2.62 -0.54 -17.74
C PRO A 51 1.30 -1.13 -17.29
N ARG A 52 0.22 -0.89 -18.05
CA ARG A 52 -1.13 -1.34 -17.70
C ARG A 52 -1.33 -2.84 -17.91
N ASP A 53 -0.71 -3.38 -18.95
CA ASP A 53 -0.89 -4.78 -19.38
C ASP A 53 0.13 -5.75 -18.75
N ALA A 54 0.98 -5.25 -17.85
CA ALA A 54 1.95 -6.09 -17.17
C ALA A 54 1.24 -7.10 -16.27
N GLU A 55 1.72 -8.34 -16.29
CA GLU A 55 1.14 -9.40 -15.46
C GLU A 55 1.21 -9.03 -13.98
N TRP A 56 0.07 -9.12 -13.30
CA TRP A 56 -0.01 -8.80 -11.88
C TRP A 56 0.76 -9.81 -11.03
N SER A 57 1.61 -9.29 -10.15
CA SER A 57 2.40 -10.07 -9.19
C SER A 57 2.60 -9.28 -7.90
N ALA A 58 3.01 -9.97 -6.83
CA ALA A 58 3.37 -9.32 -5.57
C ALA A 58 4.51 -8.29 -5.75
N SER A 59 5.47 -8.58 -6.64
CA SER A 59 6.53 -7.63 -7.01
C SER A 59 5.99 -6.40 -7.74
N MET A 60 5.03 -6.57 -8.65
CA MET A 60 4.38 -5.43 -9.32
C MET A 60 3.67 -4.52 -8.30
N ALA A 61 2.93 -5.10 -7.35
CA ALA A 61 2.30 -4.37 -6.27
C ALA A 61 3.32 -3.60 -5.42
N ALA A 62 4.41 -4.26 -5.05
CA ALA A 62 5.47 -3.69 -4.23
C ALA A 62 6.22 -2.55 -4.96
N TRP A 63 6.55 -2.73 -6.24
CA TRP A 63 7.17 -1.69 -7.06
C TRP A 63 6.27 -0.47 -7.23
N LEU A 64 4.99 -0.69 -7.52
CA LEU A 64 4.01 0.38 -7.69
C LEU A 64 3.81 1.18 -6.40
N SER A 65 3.68 0.48 -5.27
CA SER A 65 3.55 1.10 -3.94
C SER A 65 4.85 1.82 -3.52
N ALA A 66 6.03 1.25 -3.78
CA ALA A 66 7.31 1.89 -3.49
C ALA A 66 7.53 3.15 -4.33
N ALA A 67 7.23 3.11 -5.63
CA ALA A 67 7.35 4.27 -6.50
C ALA A 67 6.41 5.40 -6.07
N LEU A 68 5.17 5.06 -5.72
CA LEU A 68 4.22 6.02 -5.17
C LEU A 68 4.73 6.60 -3.85
N ALA A 69 5.23 5.77 -2.94
CA ALA A 69 5.75 6.24 -1.65
C ALA A 69 6.91 7.24 -1.83
N VAL A 70 7.91 6.91 -2.66
CA VAL A 70 9.04 7.82 -2.96
C VAL A 70 8.56 9.14 -3.55
N GLN A 71 7.56 9.11 -4.42
CA GLN A 71 7.02 10.34 -4.99
C GLN A 71 6.24 11.17 -3.96
N LEU A 72 5.49 10.53 -3.08
CA LEU A 72 4.76 11.18 -1.99
C LEU A 72 5.72 11.80 -0.97
N GLU A 73 6.78 11.11 -0.55
CA GLU A 73 7.81 11.63 0.36
C GLU A 73 8.45 12.93 -0.16
N ARG A 74 8.63 13.04 -1.49
CA ARG A 74 9.21 14.23 -2.12
C ARG A 74 8.25 15.42 -2.20
N ARG A 75 6.93 15.19 -2.07
CA ARG A 75 5.90 16.21 -2.30
C ARG A 75 5.05 16.53 -1.08
N LEU A 76 5.03 15.66 -0.08
CA LEU A 76 4.29 15.82 1.16
C LEU A 76 5.26 16.01 2.32
N SER A 77 4.92 16.91 3.24
CA SER A 77 5.57 16.98 4.55
C SER A 77 4.86 16.02 5.51
N ALA A 78 4.82 14.73 5.15
CA ALA A 78 4.07 13.69 5.84
C ALA A 78 4.92 12.43 6.04
N PRO A 79 4.70 11.66 7.13
CA PRO A 79 5.26 10.32 7.29
C PRO A 79 4.66 9.38 6.23
N VAL A 80 5.51 8.81 5.37
CA VAL A 80 5.10 7.88 4.32
C VAL A 80 5.80 6.55 4.55
N HIS A 81 5.03 5.46 4.55
CA HIS A 81 5.56 4.12 4.78
C HIS A 81 4.96 3.12 3.79
N VAL A 82 5.78 2.22 3.26
CA VAL A 82 5.31 1.06 2.52
C VAL A 82 5.07 -0.07 3.51
N VAL A 83 3.90 -0.68 3.42
CA VAL A 83 3.42 -1.69 4.38
C VAL A 83 3.01 -2.93 3.62
N THR A 84 3.32 -4.10 4.19
CA THR A 84 2.82 -5.38 3.72
C THR A 84 2.02 -6.09 4.80
N GLY A 85 1.02 -6.85 4.39
CA GLY A 85 0.19 -7.64 5.29
C GLY A 85 -1.03 -8.23 4.61
N VAL A 86 -2.10 -8.42 5.38
CA VAL A 86 -3.33 -9.04 4.89
C VAL A 86 -4.31 -7.97 4.42
N LEU A 87 -4.79 -8.12 3.18
CA LEU A 87 -5.96 -7.42 2.67
C LEU A 87 -7.16 -8.36 2.78
N SER A 88 -8.24 -7.87 3.37
CA SER A 88 -9.49 -8.60 3.54
C SER A 88 -10.69 -7.82 3.02
N VAL A 89 -11.70 -8.55 2.58
CA VAL A 89 -13.01 -8.06 2.18
C VAL A 89 -14.05 -8.67 3.11
N GLU A 90 -14.86 -7.85 3.77
CA GLU A 90 -15.85 -8.27 4.77
C GLU A 90 -15.24 -9.18 5.86
N GLY A 91 -13.98 -8.90 6.23
CA GLY A 91 -13.23 -9.66 7.24
C GLY A 91 -12.60 -10.97 6.75
N LEU A 92 -12.85 -11.37 5.50
CA LEU A 92 -12.25 -12.55 4.87
C LEU A 92 -10.96 -12.16 4.11
N PRO A 93 -9.80 -12.79 4.39
CA PRO A 93 -8.57 -12.53 3.66
C PRO A 93 -8.73 -12.81 2.16
N VAL A 94 -8.34 -11.85 1.33
CA VAL A 94 -8.27 -11.99 -0.13
C VAL A 94 -6.83 -11.98 -0.64
N CYS A 95 -5.91 -11.33 0.08
CA CYS A 95 -4.48 -11.36 -0.19
C CYS A 95 -3.70 -11.46 1.14
N GLY A 96 -2.63 -12.24 1.16
CA GLY A 96 -1.90 -12.56 2.39
C GLY A 96 -2.57 -13.64 3.25
N SER A 97 -1.84 -14.09 4.26
CA SER A 97 -2.33 -15.03 5.27
C SER A 97 -2.16 -14.43 6.67
N ARG A 98 -3.11 -14.74 7.57
CA ARG A 98 -2.97 -14.43 9.00
C ARG A 98 -2.08 -15.44 9.73
N GLU A 99 -1.85 -16.60 9.13
CA GLU A 99 -1.01 -17.65 9.67
C GLU A 99 0.44 -17.41 9.26
N GLY A 100 1.35 -17.34 10.25
CA GLY A 100 2.78 -17.17 10.01
C GLY A 100 3.10 -15.85 9.31
N ALA A 101 3.10 -14.74 10.05
CA ALA A 101 3.61 -13.48 9.52
C ALA A 101 5.11 -13.64 9.22
N GLU A 102 5.43 -13.95 7.97
CA GLU A 102 6.80 -14.01 7.47
C GLU A 102 7.28 -12.60 7.16
N GLU A 103 8.50 -12.27 7.58
CA GLU A 103 9.15 -11.06 7.11
C GLU A 103 9.31 -11.14 5.59
N PRO A 104 9.02 -10.06 4.84
CA PRO A 104 9.17 -10.09 3.41
C PRO A 104 10.64 -10.32 3.03
N VAL A 105 10.87 -11.20 2.05
CA VAL A 105 12.21 -11.46 1.56
C VAL A 105 12.44 -10.65 0.30
N MET A 106 13.50 -9.84 0.32
CA MET A 106 13.99 -9.14 -0.86
C MET A 106 14.96 -10.03 -1.63
N ASP A 107 14.59 -10.41 -2.86
CA ASP A 107 15.45 -11.15 -3.79
C ASP A 107 15.97 -10.17 -4.86
N GLY A 108 17.07 -9.49 -4.54
CA GLY A 108 17.52 -8.32 -5.29
C GLY A 108 16.48 -7.19 -5.21
N GLU A 109 15.85 -6.91 -6.35
CA GLU A 109 14.78 -5.91 -6.46
C GLU A 109 13.37 -6.53 -6.50
N ALA A 110 13.27 -7.87 -6.49
CA ALA A 110 12.00 -8.57 -6.45
C ALA A 110 11.50 -8.70 -5.01
N PHE A 111 10.19 -8.55 -4.84
CA PHE A 111 9.50 -8.78 -3.58
C PHE A 111 8.99 -10.22 -3.52
N ARG A 112 9.47 -11.00 -2.54
CA ARG A 112 8.96 -12.33 -2.22
C ARG A 112 8.24 -12.27 -0.88
N GLY A 113 6.97 -11.93 -0.93
CA GLY A 113 6.05 -11.98 0.20
C GLY A 113 4.67 -12.41 -0.29
N SER A 114 3.92 -13.10 0.58
CA SER A 114 2.53 -13.53 0.29
C SER A 114 1.50 -12.43 0.55
N GLY A 115 1.91 -11.36 1.22
CA GLY A 115 1.06 -10.23 1.60
C GLY A 115 0.73 -9.27 0.46
N HIS A 116 -0.34 -8.51 0.66
CA HIS A 116 -0.65 -7.32 -0.14
C HIS A 116 0.25 -6.17 0.28
N VAL A 117 0.64 -5.30 -0.65
CA VAL A 117 1.54 -4.17 -0.39
C VAL A 117 0.84 -2.85 -0.71
N TRP A 118 0.79 -1.94 0.26
CA TRP A 118 0.16 -0.62 0.13
C TRP A 118 1.02 0.48 0.77
N VAL A 119 0.61 1.73 0.61
CA VAL A 119 1.26 2.89 1.22
C VAL A 119 0.41 3.42 2.37
N MET A 120 1.06 3.80 3.47
CA MET A 120 0.47 4.59 4.54
C MET A 120 1.02 6.01 4.50
N VAL A 121 0.15 7.02 4.51
CA VAL A 121 0.52 8.44 4.69
C VAL A 121 -0.07 8.90 6.02
N GLY A 122 0.74 8.89 7.07
CA GLY A 122 0.22 8.90 8.43
C GLY A 122 -0.88 7.82 8.63
N PRO A 123 -2.01 8.11 9.28
CA PRO A 123 -3.05 7.12 9.53
C PRO A 123 -3.94 6.82 8.30
N PHE A 124 -3.58 7.26 7.10
CA PHE A 124 -4.35 7.06 5.88
C PHE A 124 -3.76 5.94 5.03
N VAL A 125 -4.61 5.01 4.61
CA VAL A 125 -4.27 4.00 3.60
C VAL A 125 -4.30 4.67 2.22
N VAL A 126 -3.29 4.38 1.41
CA VAL A 126 -3.17 4.80 0.01
C VAL A 126 -2.81 3.55 -0.80
N ASP A 127 -3.79 3.02 -1.52
CA ASP A 127 -3.68 1.72 -2.16
C ASP A 127 -4.04 1.81 -3.65
N VAL A 128 -2.99 1.91 -4.46
CA VAL A 128 -3.04 1.88 -5.93
C VAL A 128 -3.01 0.44 -6.46
N ALA A 129 -2.40 -0.47 -5.70
CA ALA A 129 -2.18 -1.85 -6.07
C ALA A 129 -3.49 -2.64 -6.12
N MET A 130 -4.42 -2.37 -5.19
CA MET A 130 -5.71 -3.05 -5.11
C MET A 130 -6.50 -2.97 -6.42
N PHE A 131 -6.59 -1.79 -7.04
CA PHE A 131 -7.36 -1.63 -8.28
C PHE A 131 -6.71 -2.35 -9.45
N ARG A 132 -5.37 -2.42 -9.50
CA ARG A 132 -4.67 -3.23 -10.51
C ARG A 132 -4.84 -4.73 -10.26
N ALA A 133 -4.81 -5.15 -9.00
CA ALA A 133 -5.10 -6.53 -8.63
C ALA A 133 -6.51 -6.93 -9.07
N ALA A 134 -7.51 -6.07 -8.82
CA ALA A 134 -8.93 -6.31 -9.07
C ALA A 134 -9.29 -6.61 -10.53
N VAL A 135 -8.52 -6.09 -11.48
CA VAL A 135 -8.73 -6.30 -12.92
C VAL A 135 -7.78 -7.33 -13.53
N SER A 136 -6.91 -7.93 -12.73
CA SER A 136 -5.94 -8.92 -13.20
C SER A 136 -6.56 -10.31 -13.36
N ALA A 137 -6.01 -11.11 -14.27
CA ALA A 137 -6.46 -12.49 -14.49
C ALA A 137 -6.27 -13.41 -13.26
N ARG A 138 -5.37 -13.03 -12.33
CA ARG A 138 -5.06 -13.78 -11.10
C ARG A 138 -5.78 -13.22 -9.86
N CYS A 139 -6.74 -12.30 -10.05
CA CYS A 139 -7.45 -11.69 -8.94
C CYS A 139 -8.32 -12.71 -8.17
N PRO A 140 -8.32 -12.70 -6.83
CA PRO A 140 -9.37 -13.34 -6.04
C PRO A 140 -10.75 -12.80 -6.43
N ALA A 141 -11.70 -13.69 -6.73
CA ALA A 141 -13.03 -13.31 -7.21
C ALA A 141 -13.78 -12.38 -6.24
N ASP A 142 -13.58 -12.54 -4.94
CA ASP A 142 -14.22 -11.72 -3.92
C ASP A 142 -13.68 -10.28 -3.93
N LEU A 143 -12.39 -10.10 -4.18
CA LEU A 143 -11.78 -8.77 -4.34
C LEU A 143 -12.31 -8.07 -5.59
N ALA A 144 -12.30 -8.76 -6.74
CA ALA A 144 -12.80 -8.22 -7.99
C ALA A 144 -14.28 -7.79 -7.88
N ARG A 145 -15.13 -8.65 -7.30
CA ARG A 145 -16.55 -8.38 -7.10
C ARG A 145 -16.77 -7.16 -6.19
N HIS A 146 -16.06 -7.12 -5.06
CA HIS A 146 -16.19 -6.03 -4.10
C HIS A 146 -15.74 -4.69 -4.69
N VAL A 147 -14.60 -4.68 -5.39
CA VAL A 147 -14.11 -3.47 -6.06
C VAL A 147 -15.14 -2.96 -7.08
N HIS A 148 -15.69 -3.86 -7.89
CA HIS A 148 -16.70 -3.50 -8.86
C HIS A 148 -18.00 -2.97 -8.22
N SER A 149 -18.49 -3.59 -7.14
CA SER A 149 -19.76 -3.21 -6.53
C SER A 149 -19.69 -1.94 -5.67
N VAL A 150 -18.57 -1.72 -4.97
CA VAL A 150 -18.44 -0.60 -4.03
C VAL A 150 -17.85 0.64 -4.68
N PHE A 151 -16.82 0.48 -5.52
CA PHE A 151 -16.08 1.61 -6.09
C PHE A 151 -16.42 1.87 -7.57
N GLY A 152 -16.97 0.87 -8.25
CA GLY A 152 -17.23 0.91 -9.69
C GLY A 152 -15.97 0.65 -10.53
N GLN A 153 -16.13 0.81 -11.83
CA GLN A 153 -15.02 0.75 -12.79
C GLN A 153 -14.28 2.10 -12.81
N ASP A 154 -13.04 2.11 -13.30
CA ASP A 154 -12.23 3.32 -13.55
C ASP A 154 -11.70 4.08 -12.32
N LYS A 155 -11.54 3.41 -11.18
CA LYS A 155 -10.80 3.96 -10.04
C LYS A 155 -9.32 3.58 -10.10
N GLY A 156 -8.46 4.54 -9.80
CA GLY A 156 -7.00 4.38 -9.88
C GLY A 156 -6.30 4.24 -8.52
N VAL A 157 -6.94 4.67 -7.43
CA VAL A 157 -6.34 4.62 -6.08
C VAL A 157 -7.44 4.64 -5.03
N TYR A 158 -7.23 3.87 -3.97
CA TYR A 158 -8.08 3.91 -2.78
C TYR A 158 -7.37 4.74 -1.72
N VAL A 159 -8.07 5.73 -1.17
CA VAL A 159 -7.54 6.58 -0.10
C VAL A 159 -8.60 6.77 0.96
N ASP A 160 -8.32 6.33 2.17
CA ASP A 160 -9.16 6.62 3.32
C ASP A 160 -8.34 6.59 4.61
N HIS A 161 -8.87 7.25 5.64
CA HIS A 161 -8.37 7.09 6.98
C HIS A 161 -8.53 5.61 7.37
N TRP A 162 -7.48 4.97 7.88
CA TRP A 162 -7.47 3.52 8.09
C TRP A 162 -8.66 3.02 8.93
N ARG A 163 -9.07 3.81 9.94
CA ARG A 163 -10.26 3.55 10.76
C ARG A 163 -11.58 3.43 9.99
N ARG A 164 -11.70 4.09 8.84
CA ARG A 164 -12.89 4.12 7.99
C ARG A 164 -12.89 3.04 6.91
N THR A 165 -11.76 2.38 6.66
CA THR A 165 -11.64 1.33 5.63
C THR A 165 -12.67 0.20 5.79
N ARG A 166 -13.00 -0.15 7.05
CA ARG A 166 -14.03 -1.15 7.34
C ARG A 166 -15.44 -0.72 6.96
N GLN A 167 -15.72 0.57 6.85
CA GLN A 167 -17.01 1.09 6.39
C GLN A 167 -17.23 0.80 4.91
N SER A 168 -16.15 0.70 4.13
CA SER A 168 -16.19 0.21 2.76
C SER A 168 -15.95 -1.30 2.68
N GLY A 169 -16.06 -2.06 3.77
CA GLY A 169 -15.85 -3.51 3.77
C GLY A 169 -14.39 -3.96 3.65
N LEU A 170 -13.43 -3.04 3.57
CA LEU A 170 -12.01 -3.35 3.44
C LEU A 170 -11.34 -3.47 4.81
N GLY A 171 -10.52 -4.51 4.99
CA GLY A 171 -9.68 -4.69 6.16
C GLY A 171 -8.21 -4.75 5.77
N TYR A 172 -7.44 -3.80 6.28
CA TYR A 172 -5.98 -3.77 6.17
C TYR A 172 -5.37 -4.20 7.50
N GLU A 173 -4.63 -5.30 7.51
CA GLU A 173 -3.94 -5.84 8.68
C GLU A 173 -2.42 -5.79 8.43
N PRO A 174 -1.73 -4.72 8.86
CA PRO A 174 -0.28 -4.60 8.74
C PRO A 174 0.43 -5.73 9.48
N GLN A 175 1.36 -6.39 8.79
CA GLN A 175 2.24 -7.40 9.38
C GLN A 175 3.68 -6.90 9.42
N TYR A 176 4.09 -6.09 8.43
CA TYR A 176 5.44 -5.55 8.35
C TYR A 176 5.45 -4.16 7.70
N VAL A 177 6.32 -3.28 8.18
CA VAL A 177 6.59 -1.96 7.61
C VAL A 177 7.97 -2.01 6.98
N LEU A 178 8.06 -1.73 5.69
CA LEU A 178 9.33 -1.80 4.99
C LEU A 178 10.28 -0.70 5.45
N SER A 179 11.55 -1.06 5.56
CA SER A 179 12.67 -0.15 5.76
C SER A 179 12.92 0.75 4.54
N ARG A 180 13.66 1.84 4.75
CA ARG A 180 14.08 2.72 3.66
C ARG A 180 14.93 1.99 2.61
N ASP A 181 15.77 1.06 3.04
CA ASP A 181 16.64 0.28 2.15
C ASP A 181 15.83 -0.68 1.28
N GLU A 182 14.82 -1.35 1.85
CA GLU A 182 13.91 -2.21 1.08
C GLU A 182 13.07 -1.42 0.08
N VAL A 183 12.53 -0.26 0.49
CA VAL A 183 11.81 0.65 -0.43
C VAL A 183 12.74 1.11 -1.56
N THR A 184 14.00 1.42 -1.26
CA THR A 184 14.99 1.81 -2.27
C THR A 184 15.26 0.67 -3.26
N ARG A 185 15.40 -0.57 -2.80
CA ARG A 185 15.55 -1.75 -3.69
C ARG A 185 14.33 -1.95 -4.58
N LEU A 186 13.11 -1.83 -4.02
CA LEU A 186 11.88 -1.91 -4.80
C LEU A 186 11.77 -0.78 -5.84
N MET A 187 12.24 0.42 -5.51
CA MET A 187 12.27 1.54 -6.46
C MET A 187 13.23 1.26 -7.64
N GLY A 188 14.33 0.54 -7.43
CA GLY A 188 15.17 0.04 -8.52
C GLY A 188 14.36 -0.82 -9.51
N GLY A 189 13.54 -1.73 -8.97
CA GLY A 189 12.72 -2.63 -9.77
C GLY A 189 11.63 -1.87 -10.54
N ALA A 190 10.99 -0.93 -9.85
CA ALA A 190 10.05 0.01 -10.46
C ALA A 190 10.69 0.80 -11.61
N TYR A 191 11.91 1.31 -11.42
CA TYR A 191 12.62 2.10 -12.42
C TYR A 191 12.88 1.29 -13.70
N ARG A 192 13.37 0.05 -13.57
CA ARG A 192 13.57 -0.85 -14.73
C ARG A 192 12.29 -1.14 -15.50
N LEU A 193 11.15 -1.17 -14.80
CA LEU A 193 9.86 -1.40 -15.43
C LEU A 193 9.35 -0.18 -16.22
N ILE A 194 9.57 1.04 -15.71
CA ILE A 194 9.03 2.29 -16.32
C ILE A 194 9.99 2.97 -17.29
N ALA A 195 11.28 2.66 -17.22
CA ALA A 195 12.32 3.10 -18.15
C ALA A 195 13.06 1.88 -18.72
N PRO A 196 12.38 1.04 -19.52
CA PRO A 196 13.03 -0.08 -20.19
C PRO A 196 14.08 0.45 -21.18
N GLU A 197 15.23 -0.23 -21.23
CA GLU A 197 16.31 0.05 -22.20
C GLU A 197 15.83 0.02 -23.66
#